data_AF-A0A2E5LHD3-F1
#
_entry.id   AF-A0A2E5LHD3-F1
#
_cell.length_a   1.000
_cell.length_b   1.000
_cell.length_c   1.000
_cell.angle_alpha   90.00
_cell.angle_beta   90.00
_cell.angle_gamma   90.00
#
_symmetry.space_group_name_H-M   'P 1'
#
loop_
_entity.id
_entity.type
_entity.pdbx_description
1 polymer ?
#
loop_
_entity_poly.entity_id
_entity_poly.type
_entity_poly.pdbx_seq_one_letter_code
_entity_poly.pdbx_strand_id
1 'polypeptide(L)'
;MNQIKFEPQLTPKEMLKLGVFGGYYFEGEHSEFPKDWFKDAKLSNSGYDVNLNCFKINSGLSRSEWQKSGWITKEDPLGWFQWYCRYTLGRKIPDVDNFQISRWAAFGPRHIGGIKANCEPGNLDCRPRQRQALLHWAYDPFI
;
A
#
# COMPACT_ATOMS: atom_id res chain seq x y z
N MET A 1 -11.02 -3.00 -25.64
CA MET A 1 -9.98 -3.12 -24.59
C MET A 1 -10.71 -3.21 -23.25
N ASN A 2 -10.52 -4.27 -22.48
CA ASN A 2 -11.17 -4.39 -21.17
C ASN A 2 -10.56 -3.35 -20.23
N GLN A 3 -11.38 -2.40 -19.78
CA GLN A 3 -10.97 -1.42 -18.79
C GLN A 3 -10.78 -2.13 -17.45
N ILE A 4 -9.58 -2.05 -16.87
CA ILE A 4 -9.31 -2.62 -15.55
C ILE A 4 -10.08 -1.78 -14.53
N LYS A 5 -11.01 -2.42 -13.80
CA LYS A 5 -11.76 -1.77 -12.72
C LYS A 5 -10.87 -1.68 -11.48
N PHE A 6 -10.70 -0.48 -10.94
CA PHE A 6 -9.92 -0.25 -9.73
C PHE A 6 -10.84 -0.26 -8.51
N GLU A 7 -10.80 -1.37 -7.76
CA GLU A 7 -11.63 -1.60 -6.56
C GLU A 7 -10.74 -2.06 -5.40
N PRO A 8 -9.94 -1.15 -4.82
CA PRO A 8 -9.15 -1.46 -3.63
C PRO A 8 -10.07 -1.85 -2.46
N GLN A 9 -9.63 -2.81 -1.66
CA GLN A 9 -10.40 -3.34 -0.53
C GLN A 9 -10.20 -2.52 0.74
N LEU A 10 -9.18 -1.65 0.76
CA LEU A 10 -8.84 -0.80 1.89
C LEU A 10 -8.65 0.64 1.43
N THR A 11 -9.24 1.58 2.15
CA THR A 11 -8.98 3.01 2.00
C THR A 11 -7.61 3.39 2.57
N PRO A 12 -7.03 4.54 2.16
CA PRO A 12 -5.79 5.04 2.77
C PRO A 12 -5.86 5.19 4.30
N LYS A 13 -7.02 5.65 4.83
CA LYS A 13 -7.25 5.76 6.27
C LYS A 13 -7.16 4.40 6.96
N GLU A 14 -7.77 3.37 6.40
CA GLU A 14 -7.72 2.01 6.95
C GLU A 14 -6.30 1.43 6.88
N MET A 15 -5.59 1.62 5.77
CA MET A 15 -4.20 1.21 5.64
C MET A 15 -3.32 1.84 6.72
N LEU A 16 -3.43 3.16 6.93
CA LEU A 16 -2.69 3.88 7.96
C LEU A 16 -3.01 3.39 9.38
N LYS A 17 -4.29 3.11 9.66
CA LYS A 17 -4.73 2.56 10.95
C LYS A 17 -4.22 1.14 11.20
N LEU A 18 -4.24 0.28 10.18
CA LEU A 18 -3.77 -1.11 10.28
C LEU A 18 -2.25 -1.18 10.45
N GLY A 19 -1.51 -0.28 9.80
CA GLY A 19 -0.06 -0.18 9.88
C GLY A 19 0.64 -0.60 8.59
N VAL A 20 1.20 0.41 7.91
CA VAL A 20 1.88 0.27 6.62
C VAL A 20 3.18 1.06 6.61
N PHE A 21 4.14 0.57 5.81
CA PHE A 21 5.41 1.25 5.52
C PHE A 21 6.17 1.72 6.78
N GLY A 22 6.11 0.93 7.84
CA GLY A 22 6.76 1.20 9.13
C GLY A 22 6.34 2.52 9.77
N GLY A 23 5.15 3.02 9.44
CA GLY A 23 4.62 4.28 9.95
C GLY A 23 5.36 5.54 9.47
N TYR A 24 6.26 5.44 8.48
CA TYR A 24 7.14 6.54 8.07
C TYR A 24 7.08 6.86 6.58
N TYR A 25 5.99 6.48 5.89
CA TYR A 25 5.88 6.66 4.44
C TYR A 25 6.00 8.13 3.99
N PHE A 26 5.37 9.03 4.73
CA PHE A 26 5.34 10.46 4.43
C PHE A 26 6.44 11.26 5.14
N GLU A 27 7.35 10.59 5.84
CA GLU A 27 8.54 11.24 6.45
C GLU A 27 8.23 12.44 7.35
N GLY A 28 7.09 12.40 8.05
CA GLY A 28 6.62 13.46 8.94
C GLY A 28 5.72 14.52 8.28
N GLU A 29 5.63 14.53 6.95
CA GLU A 29 4.83 15.52 6.20
C GLU A 29 3.41 15.00 5.91
N HIS A 30 2.48 15.34 6.80
CA HIS A 30 1.08 14.87 6.72
C HIS A 30 0.07 15.94 6.29
N SER A 31 0.52 17.18 6.10
CA SER A 31 -0.31 18.36 5.86
C SER A 31 -1.13 18.29 4.57
N GLU A 32 -0.71 17.47 3.60
CA GLU A 32 -1.39 17.26 2.33
C GLU A 32 -2.73 16.50 2.46
N PHE A 33 -2.89 15.64 3.47
CA PHE A 33 -4.03 14.73 3.59
C PHE A 33 -4.94 15.07 4.77
N PRO A 34 -6.21 14.61 4.78
CA PRO A 34 -7.14 14.89 5.87
C PRO A 34 -6.58 14.48 7.23
N LYS A 35 -6.61 15.40 8.21
CA LYS A 35 -6.10 15.16 9.58
C LYS A 35 -6.74 13.92 10.24
N ASP A 36 -8.00 13.66 9.94
CA ASP A 36 -8.75 12.51 10.46
C ASP A 36 -8.18 11.15 9.99
N TRP A 37 -7.44 11.10 8.87
CA TRP A 37 -6.74 9.87 8.45
C TRP A 37 -5.63 9.47 9.41
N PHE A 38 -5.07 10.44 10.14
CA PHE A 38 -3.91 10.25 11.01
C PHE A 38 -4.27 10.10 12.49
N LYS A 39 -5.55 10.24 12.87
CA LYS A 39 -6.00 10.19 14.27
C LYS A 39 -5.70 8.83 14.94
N ASP A 40 -5.98 7.73 14.23
CA ASP A 40 -5.74 6.35 14.69
C ASP A 40 -4.57 5.69 13.93
N ALA A 41 -3.79 6.46 13.17
CA ALA A 41 -2.75 5.91 12.32
C ALA A 41 -1.54 5.43 13.13
N LYS A 42 -0.93 4.33 12.69
CA LYS A 42 0.35 3.87 13.22
C LYS A 42 1.48 4.65 12.55
N LEU A 43 1.92 5.73 13.19
CA LEU A 43 2.94 6.65 12.69
C LEU A 43 4.22 6.56 13.53
N SER A 44 5.35 6.76 12.86
CA SER A 44 6.64 6.94 13.49
C SER A 44 7.10 8.39 13.33
N ASN A 45 7.75 8.93 14.36
CA ASN A 45 8.30 10.28 14.36
C ASN A 45 9.83 10.30 14.10
N SER A 46 10.48 9.14 14.08
CA SER A 46 11.95 9.03 14.05
C SER A 46 12.52 8.22 12.89
N GLY A 47 11.68 7.71 12.00
CA GLY A 47 12.09 6.85 10.89
C GLY A 47 11.24 5.60 10.75
N TYR A 48 11.56 4.76 9.76
CA TYR A 48 10.85 3.48 9.55
C TYR A 48 10.94 2.57 10.79
N ASP A 49 9.80 2.15 11.33
CA ASP A 49 9.71 1.15 12.41
C ASP A 49 8.86 -0.04 11.99
N VAL A 50 9.50 -1.20 11.86
CA VAL A 50 8.84 -2.45 11.46
C VAL A 50 7.73 -2.87 12.42
N ASN A 51 7.80 -2.49 13.70
CA ASN A 51 6.80 -2.87 14.70
C ASN A 51 5.46 -2.14 14.51
N LEU A 52 5.46 -1.05 13.74
CA LEU A 52 4.25 -0.33 13.36
C LEU A 52 3.52 -0.97 12.18
N ASN A 53 4.16 -1.89 11.45
CA ASN A 53 3.45 -2.67 10.44
C ASN A 53 2.45 -3.63 11.08
N CYS A 54 1.33 -3.87 10.39
CA CYS A 54 0.28 -4.78 10.85
C CYS A 54 0.80 -6.17 11.26
N PHE A 55 1.68 -6.76 10.44
CA PHE A 55 2.28 -8.09 10.69
C PHE A 55 3.68 -8.01 11.30
N LYS A 56 4.11 -6.83 11.76
CA LYS A 56 5.43 -6.59 12.40
C LYS A 56 6.62 -7.12 11.58
N ILE A 57 6.50 -7.08 10.24
CA ILE A 57 7.51 -7.58 9.32
C ILE A 57 7.78 -6.56 8.21
N ASN A 58 9.02 -6.52 7.73
CA ASN A 58 9.37 -5.70 6.57
C ASN A 58 8.80 -6.34 5.29
N SER A 59 8.20 -5.52 4.44
CA SER A 59 7.65 -5.94 3.15
C SER A 59 7.77 -4.84 2.11
N GLY A 60 8.32 -5.19 0.95
CA GLY A 60 8.54 -4.27 -0.17
C GLY A 60 10.02 -4.02 -0.45
N LEU A 61 10.25 -3.25 -1.51
CA LEU A 61 11.57 -2.75 -1.89
C LEU A 61 11.74 -1.32 -1.36
N SER A 62 12.99 -0.85 -1.32
CA SER A 62 13.32 0.53 -0.98
C SER A 62 12.81 1.51 -2.04
N ARG A 63 12.66 2.80 -1.68
CA ARG A 63 12.30 3.85 -2.64
C ARG A 63 13.32 3.97 -3.78
N SER A 64 14.62 3.75 -3.49
CA SER A 64 15.67 3.74 -4.52
C SER A 64 15.45 2.64 -5.56
N GLU A 65 15.03 1.45 -5.14
CA GLU A 65 14.70 0.35 -6.06
C GLU A 65 13.45 0.65 -6.89
N TRP A 66 12.45 1.33 -6.31
CA TRP A 66 11.29 1.80 -7.05
C TRP A 66 11.65 2.84 -8.11
N GLN A 67 12.56 3.76 -7.80
CA GLN A 67 13.09 4.73 -8.77
C GLN A 67 13.82 4.03 -9.92
N LYS A 68 14.73 3.09 -9.60
CA LYS A 68 15.45 2.29 -10.61
C LYS A 68 14.52 1.49 -11.50
N SER A 69 13.38 1.04 -10.97
CA SER A 69 12.38 0.27 -11.70
C SER A 69 11.40 1.13 -12.51
N GLY A 70 11.50 2.46 -12.45
CA GLY A 70 10.58 3.38 -13.14
C GLY A 70 9.15 3.34 -12.56
N TRP A 71 8.98 3.00 -11.29
CA TRP A 71 7.69 2.82 -10.64
C TRP A 71 7.13 4.08 -9.95
N ILE A 72 7.95 5.12 -9.87
CA ILE A 72 7.60 6.43 -9.32
C ILE A 72 7.37 7.38 -10.50
N THR A 73 6.26 8.11 -10.44
CA THR A 73 5.93 9.13 -11.43
C THR A 73 6.32 10.51 -10.89
N LYS A 74 6.48 11.50 -11.78
CA LYS A 74 6.83 12.86 -11.39
C LYS A 74 5.76 13.48 -10.49
N GLU A 75 4.50 13.11 -10.75
CA GLU A 75 3.34 13.59 -10.04
C GLU A 75 3.35 13.09 -8.59
N ASP A 76 3.82 11.86 -8.35
CA ASP A 76 3.75 11.17 -7.05
C ASP A 76 5.14 10.68 -6.60
N PRO A 77 6.02 11.58 -6.13
CA PRO A 77 7.43 11.28 -5.84
C PRO A 77 7.66 10.25 -4.71
N LEU A 78 6.68 10.05 -3.83
CA LEU A 78 6.74 9.00 -2.80
C LEU A 78 6.28 7.63 -3.35
N GLY A 79 5.63 7.61 -4.51
CA GLY A 79 5.20 6.42 -5.24
C GLY A 79 3.73 6.05 -5.04
N TRP A 80 3.44 4.75 -5.14
CA TRP A 80 2.09 4.17 -5.22
C TRP A 80 1.12 4.69 -4.14
N PHE A 81 1.54 4.72 -2.87
CA PHE A 81 0.60 5.05 -1.79
C PHE A 81 0.25 6.54 -1.78
N GLN A 82 1.18 7.43 -2.14
CA GLN A 82 0.86 8.84 -2.37
C GLN A 82 -0.09 9.02 -3.55
N TRP A 83 0.16 8.31 -4.67
CA TRP A 83 -0.78 8.32 -5.81
C TRP A 83 -2.18 7.90 -5.35
N TYR A 84 -2.27 6.80 -4.59
CA TYR A 84 -3.55 6.26 -4.14
C TYR A 84 -4.28 7.20 -3.19
N CYS A 85 -3.56 7.85 -2.27
CA CYS A 85 -4.13 8.87 -1.39
C CYS A 85 -4.77 10.01 -2.19
N ARG A 86 -4.05 10.58 -3.17
CA ARG A 86 -4.57 11.67 -4.01
C ARG A 86 -5.68 11.22 -4.93
N TYR A 87 -5.59 10.01 -5.49
CA TYR A 87 -6.63 9.41 -6.32
C TYR A 87 -7.94 9.25 -5.54
N THR A 88 -7.84 8.83 -4.27
CA THR A 88 -8.98 8.71 -3.34
C THR A 88 -9.62 10.06 -3.05
N LEU A 89 -8.82 11.13 -2.95
CA LEU A 89 -9.30 12.50 -2.78
C LEU A 89 -9.86 13.13 -4.07
N GLY A 90 -9.87 12.39 -5.18
CA GLY A 90 -10.53 12.80 -6.43
C GLY A 90 -9.59 13.29 -7.53
N ARG A 91 -8.27 13.37 -7.31
CA ARG A 91 -7.32 13.69 -8.39
C ARG A 91 -7.38 12.59 -9.47
N LYS A 92 -7.47 12.99 -10.73
CA LYS A 92 -7.44 12.08 -11.90
C LYS A 92 -6.38 12.54 -12.88
N ILE A 93 -5.50 11.63 -13.27
CA ILE A 93 -4.47 11.83 -14.29
C ILE A 93 -4.44 10.55 -15.12
N PRO A 94 -5.12 10.50 -16.29
CA PRO A 94 -5.44 9.25 -16.98
C PRO A 94 -4.25 8.30 -17.17
N ASP A 95 -3.12 8.80 -17.65
CA ASP A 95 -1.95 7.95 -17.92
C ASP A 95 -1.31 7.38 -16.65
N VAL A 96 -1.20 8.22 -15.60
CA VAL A 96 -0.66 7.81 -14.29
C VAL A 96 -1.62 6.84 -13.61
N ASP A 97 -2.93 7.11 -13.68
CA ASP A 97 -3.97 6.27 -13.09
C ASP A 97 -3.96 4.89 -13.75
N ASN A 98 -3.95 4.83 -15.08
CA ASN A 98 -3.89 3.58 -15.82
C ASN A 98 -2.62 2.78 -15.48
N PHE A 99 -1.46 3.44 -15.37
CA PHE A 99 -0.20 2.80 -14.98
C PHE A 99 -0.30 2.17 -13.58
N GLN A 100 -0.74 2.94 -12.59
CA GLN A 100 -0.80 2.49 -11.20
C GLN A 100 -1.87 1.40 -11.00
N ILE A 101 -3.06 1.57 -11.60
CA ILE A 101 -4.14 0.57 -11.59
C ILE A 101 -3.69 -0.75 -12.21
N SER A 102 -2.95 -0.70 -13.33
CA SER A 102 -2.43 -1.90 -13.99
C SER A 102 -1.45 -2.66 -13.08
N ARG A 103 -0.57 -1.95 -12.36
CA ARG A 103 0.36 -2.57 -11.41
C ARG A 103 -0.36 -3.19 -10.22
N TRP A 104 -1.35 -2.50 -9.68
CA TRP A 104 -2.20 -3.00 -8.62
C TRP A 104 -2.93 -4.29 -9.02
N ALA A 105 -3.54 -4.30 -10.20
CA ALA A 105 -4.27 -5.44 -10.73
C ALA A 105 -3.36 -6.65 -11.04
N ALA A 106 -2.10 -6.41 -11.45
CA ALA A 106 -1.11 -7.46 -11.63
C ALA A 106 -0.59 -8.03 -10.28
N PHE A 107 -0.57 -7.22 -9.24
CA PHE A 107 -0.02 -7.59 -7.93
C PHE A 107 -0.99 -8.47 -7.12
N GLY A 108 -2.22 -8.01 -6.90
CA GLY A 108 -3.14 -8.60 -5.92
C GLY A 108 -3.50 -10.07 -6.15
N PRO A 109 -4.14 -10.41 -7.30
CA PRO A 109 -4.62 -11.76 -7.57
C PRO A 109 -3.54 -12.83 -7.42
N ARG A 110 -2.31 -12.53 -7.86
CA ARG A 110 -1.16 -13.44 -7.73
C ARG A 110 -0.82 -13.71 -6.27
N HIS A 111 -0.76 -12.67 -5.44
CA HIS A 111 -0.39 -12.85 -4.03
C HIS A 111 -1.54 -13.41 -3.18
N ILE A 112 -2.79 -13.06 -3.51
CA ILE A 112 -3.98 -13.66 -2.90
C ILE A 112 -4.01 -15.16 -3.20
N GLY A 113 -3.84 -15.56 -4.46
CA GLY A 113 -3.77 -16.98 -4.86
C GLY A 113 -2.62 -17.72 -4.18
N GLY A 114 -1.46 -17.07 -4.04
CA GLY A 114 -0.32 -17.64 -3.31
C GLY A 114 -0.60 -17.92 -1.84
N ILE A 115 -1.38 -17.09 -1.14
CA ILE A 115 -1.80 -17.37 0.25
C ILE A 115 -2.79 -18.53 0.26
N LYS A 116 -3.86 -18.46 -0.53
CA LYS A 116 -4.91 -19.50 -0.57
C LYS A 116 -4.39 -20.89 -0.89
N ALA A 117 -3.36 -21.00 -1.73
CA ALA A 117 -2.77 -22.28 -2.11
C ALA A 117 -1.80 -22.86 -1.08
N ASN A 118 -1.33 -22.07 -0.10
CA ASN A 118 -0.23 -22.46 0.78
C ASN A 118 -0.52 -22.26 2.27
N CYS A 119 -1.66 -21.69 2.62
CA CYS A 119 -2.01 -21.35 4.00
C CYS A 119 -3.40 -21.88 4.32
N GLU A 120 -3.56 -22.39 5.54
CA GLU A 120 -4.88 -22.72 6.09
C GLU A 120 -5.73 -21.45 6.23
N PRO A 121 -7.04 -21.51 5.95
CA PRO A 121 -7.94 -20.37 6.12
C PRO A 121 -7.85 -19.77 7.53
N GLY A 122 -7.63 -18.46 7.62
CA GLY A 122 -7.52 -17.74 8.89
C GLY A 122 -6.16 -17.84 9.59
N ASN A 123 -5.21 -18.63 9.09
CA ASN A 123 -3.85 -18.66 9.65
C ASN A 123 -3.06 -17.40 9.19
N LEU A 124 -3.08 -16.37 10.05
CA LEU A 124 -2.39 -15.10 9.80
C LEU A 124 -0.87 -15.18 9.95
N ASP A 125 -0.36 -16.20 10.67
CA ASP A 125 1.07 -16.44 10.83
C ASP A 125 1.69 -17.09 9.58
N CYS A 126 0.86 -17.61 8.68
CA CYS A 126 1.32 -18.11 7.39
C CYS A 126 1.56 -16.96 6.41
N ARG A 127 2.78 -16.92 5.83
CA ARG A 127 3.24 -15.93 4.83
C ARG A 127 2.99 -14.45 5.23
N PRO A 128 3.41 -14.02 6.43
CA PRO A 128 3.11 -12.69 6.96
C PRO A 128 3.70 -11.56 6.09
N ARG A 129 4.86 -11.80 5.46
CA ARG A 129 5.47 -10.83 4.51
C ARG A 129 4.56 -10.55 3.31
N GLN A 130 3.94 -11.60 2.77
CA GLN A 130 3.04 -11.51 1.61
C GLN A 130 1.73 -10.82 2.00
N ARG A 131 1.21 -11.10 3.20
CA ARG A 131 0.06 -10.40 3.80
C ARG A 131 0.34 -8.92 4.01
N GLN A 132 1.49 -8.57 4.59
CA GLN A 132 1.91 -7.16 4.72
C GLN A 132 2.06 -6.48 3.34
N ALA A 133 2.51 -7.22 2.32
CA ALA A 133 2.61 -6.68 0.96
C ALA A 133 1.23 -6.39 0.35
N LEU A 134 0.25 -7.30 0.54
CA LEU A 134 -1.15 -7.07 0.13
C LEU A 134 -1.72 -5.82 0.80
N LEU A 135 -1.48 -5.65 2.09
CA LEU A 135 -1.89 -4.46 2.83
C LEU A 135 -1.27 -3.18 2.22
N HIS A 136 0.02 -3.17 1.88
CA HIS A 136 0.68 -2.04 1.19
C HIS A 136 0.06 -1.71 -0.18
N TRP A 137 -0.61 -2.68 -0.81
CA TRP A 137 -1.30 -2.54 -2.09
C TRP A 137 -2.82 -2.41 -1.95
N ALA A 138 -3.33 -2.08 -0.77
CA ALA A 138 -4.76 -1.86 -0.51
C ALA A 138 -5.65 -3.10 -0.76
N TYR A 139 -5.08 -4.29 -0.64
CA TYR A 139 -5.82 -5.56 -0.62
C TYR A 139 -6.02 -6.04 0.83
N ASP A 140 -7.06 -6.81 1.07
CA ASP A 140 -7.33 -7.43 2.36
C ASP A 140 -6.23 -8.46 2.70
N PRO A 141 -5.45 -8.25 3.78
CA PRO A 141 -4.37 -9.15 4.14
C PRO A 141 -4.82 -10.30 5.07
N PHE A 142 -6.09 -10.35 5.48
CA PHE A 142 -6.62 -11.29 6.48
C PHE A 142 -7.32 -12.52 5.88
N ILE A 143 -7.17 -12.69 4.56
CA ILE A 143 -7.71 -13.81 3.74
C ILE A 143 -7.12 -15.19 4.02
#